data_AF-A0A2V9DXM1-F1
#
_entry.id   AF-A0A2V9DXM1-F1
#
_cell.length_a   1.000
_cell.length_b   1.000
_cell.length_c   1.000
_cell.angle_alpha   90.00
_cell.angle_beta   90.00
_cell.angle_gamma   90.00
#
_symmetry.space_group_name_H-M   'P 1'
#
loop_
_entity.id
_entity.type
_entity.pdbx_description
1 polymer ?
#
loop_
_entity_poly.entity_id
_entity_poly.type
_entity_poly.pdbx_seq_one_letter_code
_entity_poly.pdbx_strand_id
1 'polypeptide(L)' 'MKRGRLGQRCGEVRIGTSGWRYKLWRGVFYPKDLPQKCELEYAAGIFGSVEINGTFYSLQRPSSFARWADATPERR' A
#
# COMPACT_ATOMS: atom_id res chain seq x y z
N MET A 1 -34.48 5.29 -33.19
CA MET A 1 -33.31 4.42 -32.92
C MET A 1 -32.52 4.98 -31.73
N LYS A 2 -32.57 4.34 -30.55
CA LYS A 2 -31.73 4.71 -29.39
C LYS A 2 -30.48 3.83 -29.39
N ARG A 3 -29.29 4.41 -29.60
CA ARG A 3 -28.02 3.70 -29.36
C ARG A 3 -27.82 3.59 -27.85
N GLY A 4 -28.05 2.40 -27.29
CA GLY A 4 -27.64 2.10 -25.93
C GLY A 4 -26.12 2.01 -25.86
N ARG A 5 -25.48 2.99 -25.23
CA ARG A 5 -24.09 2.81 -24.77
C ARG A 5 -24.19 1.99 -23.49
N LEU A 6 -23.94 0.68 -23.60
CA LEU A 6 -23.53 -0.11 -22.43
C LEU A 6 -22.28 0.56 -21.87
N GLY A 7 -22.46 1.34 -20.81
CA GLY A 7 -21.35 1.95 -20.08
C GLY A 7 -20.51 0.82 -19.52
N GLN A 8 -19.40 0.52 -20.17
CA GLN A 8 -18.39 -0.36 -19.61
C GLN A 8 -17.97 0.25 -18.28
N ARG A 9 -18.33 -0.40 -17.16
CA ARG A 9 -17.60 -0.19 -15.92
C ARG A 9 -16.26 -0.88 -16.14
N CYS A 10 -15.23 -0.12 -16.47
CA CYS A 10 -13.87 -0.63 -16.30
C CYS A 10 -13.69 -0.94 -14.81
N GLY A 11 -13.14 -2.12 -14.51
CA GLY A 11 -12.77 -2.47 -13.14
C GLY A 11 -11.78 -1.47 -12.57
N GLU A 12 -11.75 -1.36 -11.24
CA GLU A 12 -10.76 -0.54 -10.56
C GLU A 12 -9.40 -1.24 -10.59
N VAL A 13 -8.36 -0.54 -11.05
CA VAL A 13 -6.97 -1.03 -11.05
C VAL A 13 -6.22 -0.33 -9.93
N ARG A 14 -5.65 -1.12 -9.01
CA ARG A 14 -4.78 -0.63 -7.93
C ARG A 14 -3.32 -1.03 -8.20
N ILE A 15 -2.43 -0.04 -8.17
CA ILE A 15 -1.00 -0.22 -8.38
C ILE A 15 -0.28 -0.05 -7.03
N GLY A 16 0.68 -0.94 -6.78
CA GLY A 16 1.37 -1.03 -5.50
C GLY A 16 2.71 -1.72 -5.56
N THR A 17 3.25 -2.02 -4.39
CA THR A 17 4.59 -2.59 -4.19
C THR A 17 4.54 -3.90 -3.43
N SER A 18 5.52 -4.79 -3.66
CA SER A 18 5.63 -6.09 -2.96
C SER A 18 6.27 -5.97 -1.57
N GLY A 19 5.80 -5.01 -0.77
CA GLY A 19 6.36 -4.62 0.52
C GLY A 19 6.85 -3.16 0.53
N TRP A 20 7.37 -2.70 1.66
CA TRP A 20 7.82 -1.32 1.85
C TRP A 20 9.21 -1.19 2.49
N ARG A 21 9.76 -2.25 3.10
CA ARG A 21 11.04 -2.17 3.84
C ARG A 21 12.23 -2.52 2.95
N TYR A 22 12.66 -1.59 2.12
CA TYR A 22 13.85 -1.74 1.27
C TYR A 22 14.93 -0.72 1.65
N LYS A 23 16.13 -1.20 2.02
CA LYS A 23 17.23 -0.32 2.44
C LYS A 23 17.64 0.66 1.33
N LEU A 24 17.65 0.19 0.08
CA LEU A 24 18.04 0.98 -1.09
C LEU A 24 17.05 2.12 -1.42
N TRP A 25 15.84 2.10 -0.87
CA TRP A 25 14.86 3.17 -1.08
C TRP A 25 15.14 4.41 -0.23
N ARG A 26 15.93 4.30 0.84
CA ARG A 26 16.28 5.44 1.69
C ARG A 26 17.17 6.43 0.96
N GLY A 27 16.75 7.69 0.91
CA GLY A 27 17.43 8.76 0.18
C GLY A 27 17.16 8.76 -1.32
N VAL A 28 16.32 7.84 -1.84
CA VAL A 28 15.89 7.79 -3.23
C VAL A 28 14.38 7.96 -3.33
N PHE A 29 13.63 7.07 -2.68
CA PHE A 29 12.18 7.13 -2.57
C PHE A 29 11.73 7.69 -1.22
N TYR A 30 12.37 7.25 -0.12
CA TYR A 30 12.13 7.79 1.21
C TYR A 30 13.01 9.00 1.49
N PRO A 31 12.49 10.07 2.13
CA PRO A 31 13.31 11.16 2.66
C PRO A 31 14.41 10.62 3.58
N LYS A 32 15.58 11.28 3.58
CA LYS A 32 16.77 10.82 4.33
C LYS A 32 16.50 10.64 5.82
N ASP A 33 15.71 11.53 6.39
CA ASP A 33 15.44 11.58 7.83
C ASP A 33 14.10 10.93 8.21
N LEU A 34 13.45 10.20 7.28
CA LEU A 34 12.20 9.51 7.57
C LEU A 34 12.47 8.35 8.55
N PRO A 35 11.82 8.33 9.74
CA PRO A 35 11.93 7.20 10.65
C PRO A 35 11.42 5.92 9.97
N GLN A 36 12.15 4.81 10.09
CA GLN A 36 11.76 3.53 9.46
C GLN A 36 10.33 3.10 9.80
N LYS A 37 9.85 3.40 11.02
CA LYS A 37 8.49 3.06 11.45
C LYS A 37 7.39 3.78 10.65
N CYS A 38 7.73 4.90 10.00
CA CYS A 38 6.83 5.70 9.17
C CYS A 38 6.92 5.35 7.68
N GLU A 39 7.75 4.37 7.28
CA GLU A 39 7.91 4.01 5.85
C GLU A 39 6.64 3.42 5.24
N LEU A 40 5.84 2.69 6.03
CA LEU A 40 4.54 2.20 5.56
C LEU A 40 3.58 3.38 5.29
N GLU A 41 3.49 4.32 6.22
CA GLU A 41 2.66 5.52 6.08
C GLU A 41 3.04 6.33 4.85
N TYR A 42 4.35 6.55 4.66
CA TYR A 42 4.87 7.24 3.48
C TYR A 42 4.53 6.51 2.19
N ALA A 43 4.81 5.19 2.12
CA ALA A 43 4.53 4.39 0.92
C ALA A 43 3.02 4.33 0.63
N ALA A 44 2.20 4.16 1.67
CA ALA A 44 0.74 4.11 1.57
C ALA A 44 0.12 5.46 1.21
N GLY A 45 0.80 6.58 1.43
CA GLY A 45 0.39 7.88 0.92
C GLY A 45 0.50 8.00 -0.60
N ILE A 46 1.44 7.26 -1.22
CA ILE A 46 1.76 7.35 -2.65
C ILE A 46 1.11 6.22 -3.45
N PHE A 47 1.18 4.98 -2.96
CA PHE A 47 0.65 3.80 -3.66
C PHE A 47 -0.77 3.46 -3.23
N GLY A 48 -1.53 2.86 -4.16
CA GLY A 48 -2.90 2.40 -3.91
C GLY A 48 -2.98 1.03 -3.24
N SER A 49 -1.88 0.28 -3.22
CA SER A 49 -1.76 -1.00 -2.52
C SER A 49 -0.31 -1.27 -2.08
N VAL A 50 -0.15 -2.12 -1.05
CA VAL A 50 1.13 -2.67 -0.60
C VAL A 50 0.89 -4.12 -0.19
N GLU A 51 1.66 -5.05 -0.76
CA GLU A 51 1.56 -6.47 -0.45
C GLU A 51 2.41 -6.85 0.77
N ILE A 52 1.94 -7.82 1.56
CA ILE A 52 2.64 -8.32 2.74
C ILE A 52 2.79 -9.85 2.64
N ASN A 53 4.02 -10.33 2.52
CA ASN A 53 4.33 -11.77 2.51
C ASN A 53 4.96 -12.29 3.80
N GLY A 54 5.22 -11.42 4.79
CA GLY A 54 5.82 -11.85 6.07
C GLY A 54 5.00 -12.90 6.81
N THR A 55 3.68 -12.89 6.61
CA THR A 55 2.71 -13.85 7.18
C THR A 55 2.89 -15.27 6.66
N PHE A 56 3.47 -15.44 5.47
CA PHE A 56 3.79 -16.76 4.91
C PHE A 56 4.84 -17.49 5.76
N TYR A 57 5.81 -16.75 6.30
CA TYR A 57 6.92 -17.32 7.08
C TYR A 57 6.59 -17.46 8.57
N SER A 58 5.71 -16.61 9.10
CA SER A 58 5.25 -16.70 10.48
C SER A 58 4.03 -15.81 10.71
N LEU A 59 3.13 -16.26 11.60
CA LEU A 59 2.02 -15.43 12.04
C LEU A 59 2.53 -14.16 12.75
N GLN A 60 1.90 -13.04 12.40
CA GLN A 60 2.17 -11.76 13.05
C GLN A 60 1.22 -11.58 14.22
N ARG A 61 1.62 -10.76 15.20
CA ARG A 61 0.74 -10.40 16.31
C ARG A 61 -0.47 -9.63 15.78
N PRO A 62 -1.67 -9.80 16.36
CA PRO A 62 -2.84 -8.99 16.00
C PRO A 62 -2.57 -7.48 16.01
N SER A 63 -1.76 -7.02 16.97
CA SER A 63 -1.35 -5.62 17.08
C SER A 63 -0.48 -5.13 15.90
N SER A 64 0.24 -6.01 15.22
CA SER A 64 0.97 -5.65 14.00
C SER A 64 0.00 -5.28 12.88
N PHE A 65 -1.06 -6.07 12.68
CA PHE A 65 -2.08 -5.80 11.67
C PHE A 65 -2.84 -4.52 11.96
N ALA A 66 -3.24 -4.31 13.22
CA ALA A 66 -3.91 -3.07 13.64
C ALA A 66 -3.04 -1.85 13.35
N ARG A 67 -1.75 -1.88 13.76
CA ARG A 67 -0.83 -0.77 13.50
C ARG A 67 -0.60 -0.53 12.00
N TRP A 68 -0.60 -1.57 11.17
CA TRP A 68 -0.49 -1.38 9.73
C TRP A 68 -1.72 -0.72 9.14
N ALA A 69 -2.93 -1.13 9.56
CA ALA A 69 -4.16 -0.48 9.15
C ALA A 69 -4.18 1.01 9.55
N ASP A 70 -3.83 1.31 10.81
CA ASP A 70 -3.77 2.69 11.34
C ASP A 70 -2.75 3.58 10.61
N ALA A 71 -1.69 2.97 10.06
CA ALA A 71 -0.66 3.68 9.30
C ALA A 71 -1.03 3.91 7.82
N THR A 72 -2.21 3.50 7.37
CA THR A 72 -2.65 3.67 5.97
C THR A 72 -3.91 4.52 5.87
N PRO A 73 -4.05 5.37 4.83
CA PRO A 73 -5.24 6.18 4.66
C PRO A 73 -6.44 5.31 4.26
N GLU A 74 -7.64 5.72 4.67
CA GLU A 74 -8.88 5.12 4.18
C GLU A 74 -9.04 5.44 2.69
N ARG A 75 -9.15 4.40 1.85
CA ARG A 75 -9.37 4.54 0.40
C ARG A 75 -10.70 3.84 0.04
N ARG A 76 -11.55 4.55 -0.71
CA ARG A 76 -12.80 4.01 -1.28
C ARG A 76 -12.53 3.12 -2.49
#